data_AF-A0A957EAH4-F1
#
_entry.id   AF-A0A957EAH4-F1
#
_cell.length_a   1.000
_cell.length_b   1.000
_cell.length_c   1.000
_cell.angle_alpha   90.00
_cell.angle_beta   90.00
_cell.angle_gamma   90.00
#
_symmetry.space_group_name_H-M   'P 1'
#
loop_
_entity.id
_entity.type
_entity.pdbx_description
1 polymer ?
#
loop_
_entity_poly.entity_id
_entity_poly.type
_entity_poly.pdbx_seq_one_letter_code
_entity_poly.pdbx_strand_id
1 'polypeptide(L)'
;YDGHGEVTRQIQERSIYPDDLRQARLDEAITWLDQHLGWDAPQTNWKSLGPAIAHDRLNAAYHYLVDGLFAYNGRWRTWRNRQMSCLLQLPWLPAGLADDILQVANAPSLDYAGYMARVEKLTAYFEALQEQLIADGDYTEPVDEAFIRSHEEPGRAWNMAEWNAKRRERSGN
;
A
#
# COMPACT_ATOMS: atom_id res chain seq x y z
N TYR A 1 -17.90 15.56 -30.11
CA TYR A 1 -17.18 15.75 -31.38
C TYR A 1 -15.84 16.40 -31.05
N ASP A 2 -14.73 15.71 -31.29
CA ASP A 2 -13.37 16.15 -30.96
C ASP A 2 -12.62 16.48 -32.26
N GLY A 3 -12.88 17.67 -32.81
CA GLY A 3 -12.43 18.05 -34.15
C GLY A 3 -10.91 18.18 -34.32
N HIS A 4 -10.17 18.20 -33.22
CA HIS A 4 -8.71 18.38 -33.21
C HIS A 4 -7.96 17.31 -32.39
N GLY A 5 -8.66 16.30 -31.87
CA GLY A 5 -8.05 15.25 -31.06
C GLY A 5 -7.60 15.68 -29.67
N GLU A 6 -7.86 16.92 -29.25
CA GLU A 6 -7.38 17.47 -27.98
C GLU A 6 -8.04 16.81 -26.78
N VAL A 7 -9.34 16.50 -26.88
CA VAL A 7 -10.06 15.79 -25.81
C VAL A 7 -9.55 14.36 -25.71
N THR A 8 -9.34 13.69 -26.84
CA THR A 8 -8.78 12.34 -26.89
C THR A 8 -7.37 12.29 -26.33
N ARG A 9 -6.51 13.26 -26.66
CA ARG A 9 -5.15 13.39 -26.13
C ARG A 9 -5.16 13.63 -24.62
N GLN A 10 -5.98 14.55 -24.12
CA GLN A 10 -6.10 14.80 -22.67
C GLN A 10 -6.66 13.59 -21.92
N ILE A 11 -7.61 12.85 -22.51
CA ILE A 11 -8.10 11.61 -21.93
C ILE A 11 -6.98 10.57 -21.89
N GLN A 12 -6.21 10.38 -22.97
CA GLN A 12 -5.08 9.44 -22.98
C GLN A 12 -4.01 9.81 -21.95
N GLU A 13 -3.58 11.07 -21.92
CA GLU A 13 -2.59 11.58 -20.96
C GLU A 13 -3.05 11.41 -19.52
N ARG A 14 -4.33 11.61 -19.22
CA ARG A 14 -4.89 11.46 -17.86
C ARG A 14 -5.36 10.04 -17.51
N SER A 15 -5.45 9.15 -18.49
CA SER A 15 -5.82 7.74 -18.29
C SER A 15 -4.59 6.86 -18.04
N ILE A 16 -3.41 7.30 -18.49
CA ILE A 16 -2.14 6.66 -18.14
C ILE A 16 -1.98 6.75 -16.63
N TYR A 17 -1.69 5.62 -15.99
CA TYR A 17 -1.33 5.56 -14.59
C TYR A 17 0.19 5.73 -14.50
N PRO A 18 0.70 6.90 -14.06
CA PRO A 18 2.13 7.18 -14.10
C PRO A 18 2.92 6.24 -13.18
N ASP A 19 4.12 5.89 -13.59
CA ASP A 19 5.01 4.94 -12.88
C ASP A 19 5.48 5.52 -11.53
N ASP A 20 5.81 6.80 -11.51
CA ASP A 20 6.15 7.56 -10.30
C ASP A 20 4.98 7.60 -9.30
N LEU A 21 3.76 7.79 -9.79
CA LEU A 21 2.57 7.73 -8.96
C LEU A 21 2.31 6.29 -8.46
N ARG A 22 2.55 5.27 -9.28
CA ARG A 22 2.49 3.86 -8.85
C ARG A 22 3.44 3.62 -7.70
N GLN A 23 4.70 3.98 -7.86
CA GLN A 23 5.73 3.78 -6.87
C GLN A 23 5.38 4.47 -5.55
N ALA A 24 4.99 5.75 -5.61
CA ALA A 24 4.60 6.51 -4.42
C ALA A 24 3.40 5.90 -3.69
N ARG A 25 2.42 5.36 -4.43
CA ARG A 25 1.24 4.70 -3.85
C ARG A 25 1.57 3.35 -3.24
N LEU A 26 2.47 2.58 -3.87
CA LEU A 26 2.96 1.33 -3.30
C LEU A 26 3.76 1.60 -2.03
N ASP A 27 4.66 2.58 -2.05
CA ASP A 27 5.47 2.95 -0.88
C ASP A 27 4.58 3.39 0.31
N GLU A 28 3.58 4.23 0.04
CA GLU A 28 2.58 4.63 1.03
C GLU A 28 1.83 3.40 1.59
N ALA A 29 1.29 2.55 0.71
CA ALA A 29 0.52 1.38 1.11
C ALA A 29 1.36 0.41 1.96
N ILE A 30 2.57 0.08 1.52
CA ILE A 30 3.49 -0.83 2.22
C ILE A 30 3.84 -0.29 3.60
N THR A 31 4.20 0.99 3.70
CA THR A 31 4.58 1.63 4.98
C THR A 31 3.44 1.55 5.99
N TRP A 32 2.21 1.88 5.59
CA TRP A 32 1.06 1.84 6.49
C TRP A 32 0.59 0.42 6.80
N LEU A 33 0.72 -0.52 5.86
CA LEU A 33 0.43 -1.93 6.11
C LEU A 33 1.39 -2.51 7.15
N ASP A 34 2.69 -2.25 7.01
CA ASP A 34 3.70 -2.66 8.00
C ASP A 34 3.39 -2.04 9.37
N GLN A 35 3.07 -0.75 9.44
CA GLN A 35 2.70 -0.11 10.70
C GLN A 35 1.45 -0.72 11.37
N HIS A 36 0.48 -1.18 10.58
CA HIS A 36 -0.77 -1.73 11.12
C HIS A 36 -0.71 -3.23 11.42
N LEU A 37 0.08 -3.99 10.66
CA LEU A 37 0.11 -5.46 10.70
C LEU A 37 1.43 -6.04 11.23
N GLY A 38 2.50 -5.25 11.23
CA GLY A 38 3.84 -5.66 11.62
C GLY A 38 4.01 -5.86 13.14
N TRP A 39 4.97 -6.72 13.48
CA TRP A 39 5.36 -7.08 14.85
C TRP A 39 4.15 -7.46 15.71
N ASP A 40 4.03 -6.88 16.91
CA ASP A 40 2.91 -7.10 17.84
C ASP A 40 1.86 -5.98 17.77
N ALA A 41 1.82 -5.18 16.69
CA ALA A 41 0.94 -4.01 16.60
C ALA A 41 -0.55 -4.39 16.75
N PRO A 42 -1.08 -5.43 16.08
CA PRO A 42 -2.49 -5.82 16.24
C PRO A 42 -2.86 -6.21 17.68
N GLN A 43 -2.03 -7.03 18.32
CA GLN A 43 -2.22 -7.52 19.69
C GLN A 43 -2.12 -6.37 20.69
N THR A 44 -1.17 -5.44 20.47
CA THR A 44 -0.99 -4.24 21.29
C THR A 44 -2.18 -3.30 21.14
N ASN A 45 -2.65 -3.07 19.92
CA ASN A 45 -3.83 -2.24 19.65
C ASN A 45 -5.07 -2.80 20.36
N TRP A 46 -5.30 -4.11 20.27
CA TRP A 46 -6.40 -4.76 20.96
C TRP A 46 -6.33 -4.55 22.48
N LYS A 47 -5.16 -4.84 23.08
CA LYS A 47 -4.97 -4.77 24.54
C LYS A 47 -5.03 -3.35 25.09
N SER A 48 -4.48 -2.37 24.37
CA SER A 48 -4.28 -1.01 24.88
C SER A 48 -5.36 -0.01 24.45
N LEU A 49 -5.95 -0.18 23.27
CA LEU A 49 -6.93 0.75 22.70
C LEU A 49 -8.36 0.19 22.72
N GLY A 50 -8.50 -1.12 22.95
CA GLY A 50 -9.77 -1.81 22.96
C GLY A 50 -10.33 -2.14 21.57
N PRO A 51 -11.42 -2.94 21.51
CA PRO A 51 -11.87 -3.57 20.27
C PRO A 51 -12.26 -2.60 19.16
N ALA A 52 -12.99 -1.51 19.49
CA ALA A 52 -13.48 -0.58 18.49
C ALA A 52 -12.35 0.10 17.70
N ILE A 53 -11.31 0.59 18.41
CA ILE A 53 -10.15 1.24 17.79
C ILE A 53 -9.29 0.20 17.06
N ALA A 54 -9.13 -1.00 17.61
CA ALA A 54 -8.38 -2.06 16.94
C ALA A 54 -9.02 -2.46 15.59
N HIS A 55 -10.34 -2.61 15.54
CA HIS A 55 -11.06 -2.90 14.29
C HIS A 55 -11.00 -1.74 13.29
N ASP A 56 -11.05 -0.49 13.76
CA ASP A 56 -10.90 0.69 12.89
C ASP A 56 -9.51 0.73 12.23
N ARG A 57 -8.44 0.51 12.99
CA ARG A 57 -7.08 0.38 12.44
C ARG A 57 -6.95 -0.77 11.45
N LEU A 58 -7.60 -1.91 11.71
CA LEU A 58 -7.60 -3.03 10.78
C LEU A 58 -8.40 -2.74 9.50
N ASN A 59 -9.42 -1.89 9.59
CA ASN A 59 -10.11 -1.37 8.42
C ASN A 59 -9.20 -0.43 7.60
N ALA A 60 -8.38 0.40 8.26
CA ALA A 60 -7.35 1.19 7.57
C ALA A 60 -6.35 0.28 6.85
N ALA A 61 -5.85 -0.77 7.49
CA ALA A 61 -4.97 -1.77 6.86
C ALA A 61 -5.61 -2.39 5.60
N TYR A 62 -6.88 -2.80 5.66
CA TYR A 62 -7.61 -3.28 4.49
C TYR A 62 -7.65 -2.24 3.36
N HIS A 63 -7.86 -0.96 3.68
CA HIS A 63 -7.87 0.08 2.67
C HIS A 63 -6.51 0.25 1.99
N TYR A 64 -5.41 0.23 2.76
CA TYR A 64 -4.07 0.29 2.21
C TYR A 64 -3.72 -0.95 1.36
N LEU A 65 -4.14 -2.14 1.76
CA LEU A 65 -3.99 -3.35 0.94
C LEU A 65 -4.67 -3.17 -0.42
N VAL A 66 -5.92 -2.68 -0.43
CA VAL A 66 -6.61 -2.43 -1.68
C VAL A 66 -5.92 -1.35 -2.51
N ASP A 67 -5.44 -0.27 -1.88
CA ASP A 67 -4.72 0.79 -2.58
C ASP A 67 -3.41 0.27 -3.22
N GLY A 68 -2.67 -0.56 -2.49
CA GLY A 68 -1.49 -1.27 -3.00
C GLY A 68 -1.81 -2.17 -4.18
N LEU A 69 -2.90 -2.95 -4.12
CA LEU A 69 -3.32 -3.81 -5.24
C LEU A 69 -3.70 -3.02 -6.49
N PHE A 70 -4.41 -1.90 -6.35
CA PHE A 70 -4.71 -1.03 -7.48
C PHE A 70 -3.44 -0.39 -8.06
N ALA A 71 -2.54 0.09 -7.19
CA ALA A 71 -1.28 0.68 -7.61
C ALA A 71 -0.41 -0.33 -8.36
N TYR A 72 -0.20 -1.53 -7.79
CA TYR A 72 0.55 -2.61 -8.42
C TYR A 72 0.06 -2.93 -9.83
N ASN A 73 -1.27 -2.99 -10.00
CA ASN A 73 -1.89 -3.24 -11.31
C ASN A 73 -1.90 -2.02 -12.26
N GLY A 74 -1.34 -0.87 -11.85
CA GLY A 74 -1.37 0.37 -12.62
C GLY A 74 -2.78 0.88 -12.89
N ARG A 75 -3.70 0.70 -11.94
CA ARG A 75 -5.12 1.05 -12.09
C ARG A 75 -5.51 2.17 -11.14
N TRP A 76 -6.24 3.14 -11.70
CA TRP A 76 -6.92 4.16 -10.91
C TRP A 76 -7.97 3.52 -10.01
N ARG A 77 -7.96 3.90 -8.73
CA ARG A 77 -8.99 3.50 -7.79
C ARG A 77 -10.33 4.08 -8.21
N THR A 78 -11.34 3.23 -8.32
CA THR A 78 -12.71 3.66 -8.61
C THR A 78 -13.42 4.11 -7.33
N TRP A 79 -14.58 4.75 -7.50
CA TRP A 79 -15.42 5.17 -6.38
C TRP A 79 -15.75 4.01 -5.44
N ARG A 80 -15.89 4.31 -4.14
CA ARG A 80 -16.02 3.30 -3.08
C ARG A 80 -17.15 2.30 -3.32
N ASN A 81 -18.28 2.74 -3.85
CA ASN A 81 -19.43 1.89 -4.16
C ASN A 81 -19.20 0.89 -5.31
N ARG A 82 -18.16 1.09 -6.15
CA ARG A 82 -17.76 0.19 -7.25
C ARG A 82 -16.41 -0.47 -7.01
N GLN A 83 -15.74 -0.13 -5.91
CA GLN A 83 -14.39 -0.58 -5.64
C GLN A 83 -14.28 -2.11 -5.62
N MET A 84 -15.23 -2.80 -5.00
CA MET A 84 -15.19 -4.26 -4.89
C MET A 84 -15.28 -4.94 -6.26
N SER A 85 -16.19 -4.50 -7.12
CA SER A 85 -16.31 -5.05 -8.48
C SER A 85 -15.05 -4.82 -9.31
N CYS A 86 -14.38 -3.67 -9.15
CA CYS A 86 -13.15 -3.38 -9.87
C CYS A 86 -11.93 -4.11 -9.27
N LEU A 87 -11.88 -4.27 -7.95
CA LEU A 87 -10.84 -5.03 -7.26
C LEU A 87 -10.80 -6.47 -7.77
N LEU A 88 -11.96 -7.14 -7.82
CA LEU A 88 -12.07 -8.53 -8.27
C LEU A 88 -11.79 -8.74 -9.77
N GLN A 89 -11.62 -7.65 -10.52
CA GLN A 89 -11.30 -7.65 -11.95
C GLN A 89 -9.87 -7.19 -12.25
N LEU A 90 -9.05 -6.95 -11.21
CA LEU A 90 -7.66 -6.60 -11.42
C LEU A 90 -6.92 -7.73 -12.15
N PRO A 91 -6.01 -7.40 -13.11
CA PRO A 91 -5.23 -8.39 -13.85
C PRO A 91 -4.51 -9.40 -12.96
N TRP A 92 -4.00 -8.93 -11.82
CA TRP A 92 -3.37 -9.75 -10.81
C TRP A 92 -3.97 -9.50 -9.43
N LEU A 93 -4.20 -10.59 -8.71
CA LEU A 93 -4.56 -10.64 -7.30
C LEU A 93 -3.79 -11.78 -6.64
N PRO A 94 -3.47 -11.67 -5.34
CA PRO A 94 -3.00 -12.81 -4.57
C PRO A 94 -3.94 -14.00 -4.68
N ALA A 95 -3.38 -15.20 -4.79
CA ALA A 95 -4.17 -16.43 -4.90
C ALA A 95 -5.09 -16.58 -3.68
N GLY A 96 -6.36 -16.91 -3.92
CA GLY A 96 -7.38 -17.08 -2.87
C GLY A 96 -8.04 -15.79 -2.38
N LEU A 97 -7.50 -14.60 -2.70
CA LEU A 97 -8.05 -13.33 -2.20
C LEU A 97 -9.52 -13.12 -2.60
N ALA A 98 -9.88 -13.49 -3.84
CA ALA A 98 -11.25 -13.34 -4.33
C ALA A 98 -12.25 -14.19 -3.52
N ASP A 99 -11.84 -15.39 -3.11
CA ASP A 99 -12.68 -16.32 -2.33
C ASP A 99 -12.77 -15.87 -0.86
N ASP A 100 -11.68 -15.34 -0.31
CA ASP A 100 -11.58 -14.88 1.07
C ASP A 100 -12.05 -13.44 1.28
N ILE A 101 -12.44 -12.72 0.23
CA ILE A 101 -12.58 -11.26 0.26
C ILE A 101 -13.53 -10.75 1.36
N LEU A 102 -14.56 -11.52 1.70
CA LEU A 102 -15.49 -11.18 2.78
C LEU A 102 -14.83 -11.21 4.16
N GLN A 103 -13.91 -12.15 4.40
CA GLN A 103 -13.14 -12.26 5.64
C GLN A 103 -12.03 -11.21 5.73
N VAL A 104 -11.47 -10.83 4.58
CA VAL A 104 -10.48 -9.74 4.51
C VAL A 104 -11.15 -8.39 4.77
N ALA A 105 -12.33 -8.17 4.18
CA ALA A 105 -13.08 -6.94 4.34
C ALA A 105 -13.79 -6.82 5.70
N ASN A 106 -14.12 -7.94 6.36
CA ASN A 106 -14.93 -7.96 7.59
C ASN A 106 -14.40 -8.98 8.59
N ALA A 107 -14.35 -8.62 9.86
CA ALA A 107 -13.97 -9.58 10.89
C ALA A 107 -15.09 -10.62 11.07
N PRO A 108 -14.78 -11.93 11.18
CA PRO A 108 -15.78 -12.99 11.35
C PRO A 108 -16.54 -12.88 12.69
N SER A 109 -15.95 -12.22 13.69
CA SER A 109 -16.58 -11.85 14.96
C SER A 109 -15.95 -10.58 15.54
N LEU A 110 -16.64 -9.96 16.50
CA LEU A 110 -16.20 -8.73 17.19
C LEU A 110 -15.33 -9.00 18.44
N ASP A 111 -14.98 -10.27 18.67
CA ASP A 111 -14.11 -10.67 19.76
C ASP A 111 -12.66 -10.77 19.27
N TYR A 112 -11.75 -11.06 20.21
CA TYR A 112 -10.32 -11.13 19.92
C TYR A 112 -10.00 -12.21 18.89
N ALA A 113 -10.70 -13.35 18.94
CA ALA A 113 -10.47 -14.44 18.00
C ALA A 113 -10.83 -14.02 16.57
N GLY A 114 -11.98 -13.37 16.37
CA GLY A 114 -12.37 -12.88 15.05
C GLY A 114 -11.49 -11.74 14.56
N TYR A 115 -11.07 -10.85 15.46
CA TYR A 115 -10.08 -9.82 15.15
C TYR A 115 -8.78 -10.44 14.63
N MET A 116 -8.20 -11.40 15.36
CA MET A 116 -6.94 -12.04 14.96
C MET A 116 -7.06 -12.89 13.70
N ALA A 117 -8.19 -13.55 13.46
CA ALA A 117 -8.43 -14.27 12.21
C ALA A 117 -8.38 -13.34 10.99
N ARG A 118 -8.91 -12.11 11.13
CA ARG A 118 -8.82 -11.10 10.06
C ARG A 118 -7.40 -10.54 9.92
N VAL A 119 -6.68 -10.35 11.02
CA VAL A 119 -5.25 -9.95 10.99
C VAL A 119 -4.45 -10.96 10.18
N GLU A 120 -4.59 -12.26 10.47
CA GLU A 120 -3.90 -13.33 9.75
C GLU A 120 -4.14 -13.28 8.24
N LYS A 121 -5.40 -13.10 7.82
CA LYS A 121 -5.73 -12.97 6.39
C LYS A 121 -5.11 -11.73 5.76
N LEU A 122 -5.20 -10.56 6.41
CA LEU A 122 -4.60 -9.33 5.90
C LEU A 122 -3.08 -9.42 5.80
N THR A 123 -2.42 -10.02 6.81
CA THR A 123 -0.99 -10.26 6.81
C THR A 123 -0.59 -11.18 5.65
N ALA A 124 -1.27 -12.30 5.46
CA ALA A 124 -0.97 -13.23 4.36
C ALA A 124 -1.08 -12.56 2.98
N TYR A 125 -2.09 -11.70 2.77
CA TYR A 125 -2.24 -10.98 1.51
C TYR A 125 -1.27 -9.81 1.33
N PHE A 126 -0.81 -9.22 2.42
CA PHE A 126 0.28 -8.25 2.37
C PHE A 126 1.62 -8.92 2.04
N GLU A 127 1.91 -10.07 2.63
CA GLU A 127 3.09 -10.89 2.29
C GLU A 127 3.06 -11.32 0.82
N ALA A 128 1.93 -11.81 0.31
CA ALA A 128 1.79 -12.17 -1.10
C ALA A 128 2.00 -10.99 -2.06
N LEU A 129 1.58 -9.78 -1.67
CA LEU A 129 1.87 -8.57 -2.45
C LEU A 129 3.38 -8.27 -2.47
N GLN A 130 4.06 -8.36 -1.32
CA GLN A 130 5.50 -8.15 -1.22
C GLN A 130 6.28 -9.19 -2.05
N GLU A 131 5.90 -10.47 -1.96
CA GLU A 131 6.51 -11.53 -2.75
C GLU A 131 6.39 -11.27 -4.26
N GLN A 132 5.22 -10.82 -4.71
CA GLN A 132 5.01 -10.49 -6.12
C GLN A 132 5.87 -9.28 -6.56
N LEU A 133 5.93 -8.23 -5.74
CA LEU A 133 6.76 -7.06 -5.99
C LEU A 133 8.25 -7.43 -6.10
N ILE A 134 8.71 -8.35 -5.27
CA ILE A 134 10.08 -8.88 -5.34
C ILE A 134 10.28 -9.73 -6.60
N ALA A 135 9.32 -10.58 -6.94
CA ALA A 135 9.39 -11.45 -8.12
C ALA A 135 9.45 -10.66 -9.44
N ASP A 136 8.74 -9.53 -9.51
CA ASP A 136 8.74 -8.64 -10.67
C ASP A 136 9.96 -7.69 -10.70
N GLY A 137 10.73 -7.65 -9.61
CA GLY A 137 11.94 -6.81 -9.49
C GLY A 137 11.65 -5.34 -9.18
N ASP A 138 10.42 -5.01 -8.77
CA ASP A 138 10.04 -3.65 -8.35
C ASP A 138 10.68 -3.28 -7.00
N TYR A 139 10.95 -4.28 -6.16
CA TYR A 139 11.54 -4.13 -4.83
C TYR A 139 12.51 -5.28 -4.52
N THR A 140 13.50 -5.03 -3.67
CA THR A 140 14.33 -6.06 -3.02
C THR A 140 13.92 -6.24 -1.56
N GLU A 141 13.74 -5.14 -0.84
CA GLU A 141 13.32 -5.09 0.57
C GLU A 141 12.11 -4.14 0.69
N PRO A 142 10.87 -4.62 0.44
CA PRO A 142 9.72 -3.75 0.23
C PRO A 142 9.46 -2.72 1.33
N VAL A 143 9.45 -3.15 2.60
CA VAL A 143 9.17 -2.28 3.75
C VAL A 143 10.26 -1.23 3.93
N ASP A 144 11.53 -1.63 3.92
CA ASP A 144 12.66 -0.73 4.16
C ASP A 144 12.80 0.29 3.03
N GLU A 145 12.69 -0.15 1.78
CA GLU A 145 12.75 0.74 0.62
C GLU A 145 11.59 1.73 0.59
N ALA A 146 10.36 1.26 0.82
CA ALA A 146 9.17 2.11 0.89
C ALA A 146 9.29 3.16 1.99
N PHE A 147 9.79 2.75 3.16
CA PHE A 147 10.00 3.65 4.29
C PHE A 147 11.06 4.71 3.96
N ILE A 148 12.20 4.31 3.39
CA ILE A 148 13.29 5.22 3.01
C ILE A 148 12.82 6.25 1.98
N ARG A 149 12.16 5.81 0.90
CA ARG A 149 11.66 6.71 -0.16
C ARG A 149 10.61 7.68 0.36
N SER A 150 9.72 7.22 1.25
CA SER A 150 8.68 8.07 1.85
C SER A 150 9.22 9.10 2.85
N HIS A 151 10.44 8.90 3.36
CA HIS A 151 11.08 9.75 4.37
C HIS A 151 12.46 10.25 3.93
N GLU A 152 12.66 10.51 2.63
CA GLU A 152 13.87 11.14 2.07
C GLU A 152 14.02 12.60 2.55
N GLU A 153 14.29 12.79 3.83
CA GLU A 153 14.74 14.05 4.39
C GLU A 153 16.27 14.09 4.39
N PRO A 154 16.91 15.14 3.85
CA PRO A 154 18.36 15.26 3.87
C PRO A 154 18.93 15.29 5.30
N GLY A 155 19.87 14.39 5.61
CA GLY A 155 20.58 14.36 6.91
C GLY A 155 20.08 13.28 7.88
N ARG A 156 19.33 12.29 7.40
CA ARG A 156 18.96 11.09 8.14
C ARG A 156 20.10 10.07 8.10
N ALA A 157 20.14 9.18 9.09
CA ALA A 157 21.24 8.23 9.28
C ALA A 157 21.61 7.43 8.01
N TRP A 158 20.61 7.05 7.21
CA TRP A 158 20.77 6.30 5.97
C TRP A 158 21.20 7.15 4.75
N ASN A 159 21.12 8.49 4.80
CA ASN A 159 21.56 9.39 3.71
C ASN A 159 22.60 10.45 4.14
N MET A 160 23.22 10.27 5.31
CA MET A 160 24.25 11.17 5.85
C MET A 160 25.43 11.38 4.90
N ALA A 161 25.82 10.36 4.13
CA ALA A 161 26.91 10.45 3.15
C ALA A 161 26.55 11.43 2.01
N GLU A 162 25.34 11.32 1.48
CA GLU A 162 24.82 12.18 0.42
C GLU A 162 24.60 13.62 0.91
N TRP A 163 24.08 13.78 2.12
CA TRP A 163 23.93 15.08 2.78
C TRP A 163 25.28 15.78 2.97
N ASN A 164 26.31 15.06 3.43
CA ASN A 164 27.67 15.58 3.57
C ASN A 164 28.30 15.97 2.22
N ALA A 165 27.93 15.30 1.13
CA ALA A 165 28.37 15.67 -0.23
C ALA A 165 27.72 16.99 -0.67
N LYS A 166 26.38 17.10 -0.62
CA LYS A 166 25.63 18.32 -0.93
C LYS A 166 26.04 19.51 -0.06
N ARG A 167 26.39 19.27 1.21
CA ARG A 167 26.90 20.31 2.11
C ARG A 167 28.29 20.81 1.73
N ARG A 168 29.19 19.94 1.28
CA ARG A 168 30.52 20.32 0.78
C ARG A 168 30.42 21.16 -0.49
N GLU A 169 29.57 20.77 -1.43
CA GLU A 169 29.27 21.55 -2.64
C GLU A 169 28.75 22.96 -2.33
N ARG A 170 27.85 23.10 -1.35
CA ARG A 170 27.31 24.40 -0.92
C ARG A 170 28.32 25.26 -0.16
N SER A 171 29.31 24.62 0.46
CA SER A 171 30.31 25.29 1.30
C SER A 171 31.56 25.69 0.52
N GLY A 172 31.63 25.40 -0.79
CA GLY A 172 32.67 25.88 -1.69
C GLY A 172 34.09 25.42 -1.33
N ASN A 173 34.25 24.14 -0.99
CA ASN A 173 35.54 23.46 -0.89
C ASN A 173 35.57 22.25 -1.83
#